data_AF-A0A2D4YFA8-F1
#
_entry.id   AF-A0A2D4YFA8-F1
#
_cell.length_a   1.000
_cell.length_b   1.000
_cell.length_c   1.000
_cell.angle_alpha   90.00
_cell.angle_beta   90.00
_cell.angle_gamma   90.00
#
_symmetry.space_group_name_H-M   'P 1'
#
loop_
_entity.id
_entity.type
_entity.pdbx_description
1 polymer ?
#
loop_
_entity_poly.entity_id
_entity_poly.type
_entity_poly.pdbx_seq_one_letter_code
_entity_poly.pdbx_strand_id
1 'polypeptide(L)'
;QFNNFEANWQPFDVEIDGDYMQTYSEVNEMMYQTFEIQIPDAKLDSISSTQKVSGLEFQRFDITVDFPNGIKMKATSFSRLFDKKELTMNITSVDEKIGEKMLNAFLNSKFE
;
A
#
# COMPACT_ATOMS: atom_id res chain seq x y z
N GLN A 1 16.14 9.32 6.16
CA GLN A 1 14.98 9.81 5.37
C GLN A 1 13.92 8.72 5.46
N PHE A 2 12.75 8.99 6.05
CA PHE A 2 11.65 8.01 6.18
C PHE A 2 10.52 8.32 5.18
N ASN A 3 10.89 8.53 3.91
CA ASN A 3 9.95 8.67 2.81
C ASN A 3 10.39 7.71 1.71
N ASN A 4 9.54 6.76 1.36
CA ASN A 4 9.82 5.72 0.38
C ASN A 4 8.68 5.67 -0.64
N PHE A 5 9.04 5.49 -1.90
CA PHE A 5 8.12 5.24 -2.99
C PHE A 5 8.71 4.13 -3.85
N GLU A 6 8.08 2.96 -3.81
CA GLU A 6 8.56 1.76 -4.47
C GLU A 6 7.46 1.12 -5.33
N ALA A 7 7.93 0.37 -6.33
CA ALA A 7 7.12 -0.36 -7.30
C ALA A 7 7.66 -1.78 -7.40
N ASN A 8 6.77 -2.76 -7.36
CA ASN A 8 7.08 -4.16 -7.57
C ASN A 8 6.23 -4.69 -8.72
N TRP A 9 6.86 -5.46 -9.61
CA TRP A 9 6.21 -6.10 -10.75
C TRP A 9 6.60 -7.57 -10.75
N GLN A 10 5.70 -8.41 -10.28
CA GLN A 10 6.00 -9.82 -9.98
C GLN A 10 5.03 -10.77 -10.68
N PRO A 11 5.46 -11.98 -11.06
CA PRO A 11 4.54 -13.02 -11.50
C PRO A 11 3.48 -13.31 -10.43
N PHE A 12 2.28 -13.63 -10.88
CA PHE A 12 1.19 -14.14 -10.05
C PHE A 12 0.49 -15.26 -10.82
N ASP A 13 0.45 -16.45 -10.23
CA ASP A 13 -0.18 -17.63 -10.79
C ASP A 13 -1.30 -18.11 -9.87
N VAL A 14 -2.56 -17.94 -10.29
CA VAL A 14 -3.73 -18.33 -9.49
C VAL A 14 -3.77 -19.81 -9.12
N GLU A 15 -3.08 -20.69 -9.87
CA GLU A 15 -3.02 -22.12 -9.56
C GLU A 15 -2.02 -22.42 -8.42
N ILE A 16 -1.05 -21.54 -8.21
CA ILE A 16 0.04 -21.69 -7.22
C ILE A 16 -0.19 -20.77 -6.01
N ASP A 17 -0.50 -19.51 -6.29
CA ASP A 17 -0.59 -18.40 -5.33
C ASP A 17 -2.01 -18.19 -4.79
N GLY A 18 -3.01 -18.86 -5.36
CA GLY A 18 -4.39 -18.84 -4.90
C GLY A 18 -5.25 -17.68 -5.43
N ASP A 19 -6.34 -17.38 -4.72
CA ASP A 19 -7.24 -16.29 -5.09
C ASP A 19 -6.60 -14.93 -4.84
N TYR A 20 -6.50 -14.11 -5.89
CA TYR A 20 -5.82 -12.82 -5.83
C TYR A 20 -6.39 -11.87 -4.78
N MET A 21 -7.72 -11.80 -4.64
CA MET A 21 -8.34 -10.86 -3.69
C MET A 21 -8.16 -11.33 -2.25
N GLN A 22 -8.20 -12.64 -2.02
CA GLN A 22 -7.87 -13.22 -0.73
C GLN A 22 -6.41 -12.96 -0.37
N THR A 23 -5.47 -13.28 -1.27
CA THR A 23 -4.03 -13.06 -1.05
C THR A 23 -3.72 -11.58 -0.78
N TYR A 24 -4.34 -10.66 -1.53
CA TYR A 24 -4.23 -9.22 -1.27
C TYR A 24 -4.70 -8.84 0.14
N SER A 25 -5.85 -9.36 0.58
CA SER A 25 -6.38 -9.09 1.92
C SER A 25 -5.45 -9.64 3.02
N GLU A 26 -4.93 -10.85 2.84
CA GLU A 26 -4.01 -11.50 3.79
C GLU A 26 -2.69 -10.74 3.94
N VAL A 27 -2.14 -10.23 2.83
CA VAL A 27 -0.92 -9.40 2.85
C VAL A 27 -1.15 -8.09 3.62
N ASN A 28 -2.30 -7.43 3.41
CA ASN A 28 -2.63 -6.20 4.13
C ASN A 28 -2.84 -6.43 5.63
N GLU A 29 -3.50 -7.53 5.99
CA GLU A 29 -3.67 -7.93 7.39
C GLU A 29 -2.31 -8.21 8.04
N MET A 30 -1.43 -8.95 7.36
CA MET A 30 -0.08 -9.23 7.84
C MET A 30 0.74 -7.94 8.04
N MET A 31 0.62 -6.97 7.14
CA MET A 31 1.29 -5.68 7.26
C MET A 31 0.78 -4.90 8.46
N TYR A 32 -0.54 -4.84 8.67
CA TYR A 32 -1.14 -4.19 9.83
C TYR A 32 -0.69 -4.83 11.15
N GLN A 33 -0.80 -6.16 11.25
CA GLN A 33 -0.37 -6.93 12.42
C GLN A 33 1.12 -6.75 12.70
N THR A 34 1.95 -6.64 11.66
CA THR A 34 3.39 -6.38 11.84
C THR A 34 3.64 -5.05 12.55
N PHE A 35 2.93 -3.98 12.18
CA PHE A 35 3.06 -2.70 12.88
C PHE A 35 2.55 -2.78 14.32
N GLU A 36 1.42 -3.46 14.55
CA GLU A 36 0.84 -3.64 15.88
C GLU A 36 1.79 -4.40 16.82
N ILE A 37 2.44 -5.46 16.33
CA ILE A 37 3.37 -6.29 17.11
C ILE A 37 4.70 -5.56 17.35
N GLN A 38 5.26 -4.91 16.33
CA GLN A 38 6.58 -4.28 16.41
C GLN A 38 6.54 -2.95 17.16
N ILE A 39 5.37 -2.29 17.20
CA ILE A 39 5.19 -0.96 17.81
C ILE A 39 3.92 -0.96 18.68
N PRO A 40 3.91 -1.71 19.79
CA PRO A 40 2.69 -1.98 20.58
C PRO A 40 2.05 -0.72 21.19
N ASP A 41 2.83 0.35 21.37
CA ASP A 41 2.36 1.61 21.94
C ASP A 41 1.86 2.61 20.88
N ALA A 42 1.97 2.29 19.59
CA ALA A 42 1.45 3.15 18.53
C ALA A 42 -0.07 2.98 18.37
N LYS A 43 -0.73 4.06 17.95
CA LYS A 43 -2.12 3.98 17.51
C LYS A 43 -2.15 3.74 16.01
N LEU A 44 -2.84 2.68 15.61
CA LEU A 44 -2.98 2.31 14.21
C LEU A 44 -4.41 2.54 13.76
N ASP A 45 -4.57 2.98 12.52
CA ASP A 45 -5.83 2.99 11.79
C ASP A 45 -5.55 2.51 10.36
N SER A 46 -6.54 1.85 9.74
CA SER A 46 -6.39 1.40 8.36
C SER A 46 -7.70 1.40 7.60
N ILE A 47 -7.60 1.50 6.27
CA ILE A 47 -8.75 1.42 5.38
C ILE A 47 -8.37 0.75 4.07
N SER A 48 -9.24 -0.18 3.64
CA SER A 48 -9.19 -0.78 2.30
C SER A 48 -10.25 -0.12 1.41
N SER A 49 -9.88 0.18 0.17
CA SER A 49 -10.77 0.79 -0.82
C SER A 49 -10.34 0.42 -2.23
N THR A 50 -11.07 0.90 -3.23
CA THR A 50 -10.65 0.88 -4.63
C THR A 50 -10.31 2.30 -5.09
N GLN A 51 -9.28 2.43 -5.92
CA GLN A 51 -8.84 3.70 -6.48
C GLN A 51 -8.70 3.58 -7.99
N LYS A 52 -9.33 4.50 -8.74
CA LYS A 52 -9.13 4.60 -10.18
C LYS A 52 -7.88 5.43 -10.50
N VAL A 53 -6.99 4.90 -11.32
CA VAL A 53 -5.77 5.56 -11.83
C VAL A 53 -5.67 5.30 -13.32
N SER A 54 -5.59 6.35 -14.14
CA SER A 54 -5.59 6.25 -15.62
C SER A 54 -6.70 5.36 -16.20
N GLY A 55 -7.88 5.34 -15.56
CA GLY A 55 -9.00 4.51 -16.01
C GLY A 55 -9.02 3.08 -15.45
N LEU A 56 -7.93 2.63 -14.83
CA LEU A 56 -7.78 1.29 -14.25
C LEU A 56 -8.12 1.30 -12.76
N GLU A 57 -8.75 0.23 -12.28
CA GLU A 57 -9.08 0.05 -10.86
C GLU A 57 -7.93 -0.63 -10.11
N PHE A 58 -7.42 0.03 -9.08
CA PHE A 58 -6.45 -0.53 -8.15
C PHE A 58 -7.15 -0.83 -6.83
N GLN A 59 -6.79 -1.95 -6.21
CA GLN A 59 -7.04 -2.13 -4.79
C GLN A 59 -6.10 -1.20 -4.03
N ARG A 60 -6.63 -0.50 -3.03
CA ARG A 60 -5.89 0.46 -2.21
C ARG A 60 -5.99 0.07 -0.76
N PHE A 61 -4.88 0.15 -0.04
CA PHE A 61 -4.84 -0.02 1.40
C PHE A 61 -4.02 1.10 2.02
N ASP A 62 -4.60 1.81 2.99
CA ASP A 62 -3.92 2.85 3.75
C ASP A 62 -3.78 2.41 5.20
N ILE A 63 -2.60 2.62 5.78
CA ILE A 63 -2.33 2.52 7.21
C ILE A 63 -1.80 3.86 7.70
N THR A 64 -2.34 4.31 8.83
CA THR A 64 -1.79 5.41 9.61
C THR A 64 -1.22 4.86 10.91
N VAL A 65 0.00 5.28 11.25
CA VAL A 65 0.67 4.93 12.51
C VAL A 65 1.04 6.20 13.25
N ASP A 66 0.38 6.44 14.38
CA ASP A 66 0.71 7.53 15.29
C ASP A 66 1.65 7.00 16.39
N PHE A 67 2.92 7.38 16.33
CA PHE A 67 3.95 6.94 17.27
C PHE A 67 3.86 7.70 18.60
N PRO A 68 4.28 7.09 19.73
CA PRO A 68 4.28 7.76 21.04
C PRO A 68 5.10 9.04 21.11
N ASN A 69 6.12 9.17 20.26
CA ASN A 69 6.99 10.35 20.18
C ASN A 69 6.37 11.51 19.36
N GLY A 70 5.11 11.37 18.93
CA GLY A 70 4.39 12.38 18.15
C GLY A 70 4.66 12.34 16.64
N ILE A 71 5.49 11.41 16.16
CA ILE A 71 5.66 11.19 14.71
C ILE A 71 4.41 10.50 14.17
N LYS A 72 3.93 10.95 13.02
CA LYS A 72 2.86 10.32 12.27
C LYS A 72 3.41 9.76 10.96
N MET A 73 3.22 8.46 10.74
CA MET A 73 3.56 7.79 9.48
C MET A 73 2.29 7.42 8.74
N LYS A 74 2.29 7.61 7.42
CA LYS A 74 1.27 7.11 6.51
C LYS A 74 1.92 6.13 5.54
N ALA A 75 1.34 4.94 5.41
CA ALA A 75 1.67 3.96 4.40
C ALA A 75 0.45 3.76 3.50
N THR A 76 0.63 3.85 2.19
CA THR A 76 -0.42 3.60 1.19
C THR A 76 0.13 2.61 0.18
N SER A 77 -0.60 1.51 -0.03
CA SER A 77 -0.33 0.56 -1.10
C SER A 77 -1.43 0.60 -2.15
N PHE A 78 -1.02 0.35 -3.40
CA PHE A 78 -1.92 0.12 -4.53
C PHE A 78 -1.53 -1.19 -5.19
N SER A 79 -2.48 -2.11 -5.38
CA SER A 79 -2.24 -3.35 -6.12
C SER A 79 -3.22 -3.51 -7.28
N ARG A 80 -2.72 -4.04 -8.40
CA ARG A 80 -3.54 -4.49 -9.52
C ARG A 80 -2.87 -5.69 -10.21
N LEU A 81 -3.66 -6.74 -10.40
CA LEU A 81 -3.31 -7.86 -11.26
C LEU A 81 -3.54 -7.51 -12.74
N PHE A 82 -2.49 -7.68 -13.54
CA PHE A 82 -2.50 -7.61 -15.00
C PHE A 82 -2.16 -9.00 -15.55
N ASP A 83 -3.17 -9.72 -16.03
CA ASP A 83 -3.07 -11.12 -16.44
C ASP A 83 -2.39 -11.98 -15.35
N LYS A 84 -1.13 -12.36 -15.56
CA LYS A 84 -0.33 -13.20 -14.65
C LYS A 84 0.77 -12.41 -13.93
N LYS A 85 0.62 -11.10 -13.81
CA LYS A 85 1.60 -10.23 -13.14
C LYS A 85 0.91 -9.21 -12.26
N GLU A 86 1.34 -9.15 -11.01
CA GLU A 86 0.87 -8.16 -10.06
C GLU A 86 1.79 -6.94 -10.10
N LEU A 87 1.18 -5.75 -10.24
CA LEU A 87 1.82 -4.47 -9.92
C LEU A 87 1.41 -4.06 -8.51
N THR A 88 2.40 -3.86 -7.64
CA THR A 88 2.20 -3.29 -6.30
C THR A 88 3.05 -2.04 -6.15
N MET A 89 2.42 -0.94 -5.73
CA MET A 89 3.07 0.33 -5.45
C MET A 89 2.91 0.66 -3.98
N ASN A 90 4.02 0.90 -3.27
CA ASN A 90 3.98 1.26 -1.87
C ASN A 90 4.56 2.67 -1.67
N ILE A 91 3.88 3.47 -0.87
CA ILE A 91 4.28 4.81 -0.48
C ILE A 91 4.27 4.87 1.04
N THR A 92 5.42 5.10 1.64
CA THR A 92 5.54 5.35 3.09
C THR A 92 6.10 6.73 3.31
N SER A 93 5.50 7.51 4.21
CA SER A 93 5.96 8.86 4.52
C SER A 93 5.73 9.25 5.97
N VAL A 94 6.66 10.03 6.52
CA VAL A 94 6.50 10.75 7.80
C VAL A 94 6.39 12.26 7.61
N ASP A 95 6.69 12.75 6.40
CA ASP A 95 6.45 14.13 6.00
C ASP A 95 5.23 14.17 5.08
N GLU A 96 4.16 14.81 5.54
CA GLU A 96 2.88 14.87 4.83
C GLU A 96 3.01 15.51 3.43
N LYS A 97 3.82 16.56 3.28
CA LYS A 97 3.98 17.25 1.99
C LYS A 97 4.74 16.39 0.99
N ILE A 98 5.71 15.61 1.46
CA ILE A 98 6.43 14.67 0.61
C ILE A 98 5.54 13.47 0.26
N GLY A 99 4.79 12.94 1.24
CA GLY A 99 3.79 11.90 1.03
C GLY A 99 2.76 12.26 -0.03
N GLU A 100 2.16 13.44 0.07
CA GLU A 100 1.20 13.94 -0.93
C GLU A 100 1.81 14.08 -2.32
N LYS A 101 3.07 14.51 -2.44
CA LYS A 101 3.75 14.58 -3.74
C LYS A 101 3.93 13.19 -4.37
N MET A 102 4.33 12.20 -3.59
CA MET A 102 4.49 10.82 -4.07
C MET A 102 3.13 10.21 -4.45
N LEU A 103 2.12 10.41 -3.62
CA LEU A 103 0.75 9.96 -3.89
C LEU A 103 0.21 10.60 -5.17
N ASN A 104 0.34 11.92 -5.31
CA ASN A 104 -0.11 12.63 -6.51
C ASN A 104 0.65 12.18 -7.76
N ALA A 105 1.95 11.88 -7.64
CA ALA A 105 2.71 11.33 -8.77
C ALA A 105 2.10 10.00 -9.24
N PHE A 106 1.78 9.09 -8.32
CA PHE A 106 1.13 7.82 -8.67
C PHE A 106 -0.27 8.01 -9.24
N LEU A 107 -1.12 8.82 -8.61
CA LEU A 107 -2.51 9.03 -9.04
C LEU A 107 -2.61 9.68 -10.44
N ASN A 108 -1.57 10.38 -10.88
CA ASN A 108 -1.48 10.97 -12.22
C ASN A 108 -0.66 10.13 -13.21
N SER A 109 -0.18 8.95 -12.81
CA SER A 109 0.52 8.01 -13.70
C SER A 109 -0.41 7.53 -14.82
N LYS A 110 0.21 7.12 -15.94
CA LYS A 110 -0.46 6.49 -17.07
C LYS A 110 0.07 5.06 -17.25
N PHE A 111 -0.79 4.17 -17.71
CA PHE A 111 -0.45 2.79 -18.03
C PHE A 111 -0.80 2.54 -19.50
N GLU A 112 0.15 2.02 -20.26
CA GLU A 112 0.04 1.68 -21.68
C GLU A 112 0.24 0.16 -21.88
#